data_AF-F0SX56-F1
#
_entry.id   AF-F0SX56-F1
#
_cell.length_a   1.000
_cell.length_b   1.000
_cell.length_c   1.000
_cell.angle_alpha   90.00
_cell.angle_beta   90.00
_cell.angle_gamma   90.00
#
_symmetry.space_group_name_H-M   'P 1'
#
loop_
_entity.id
_entity.type
_entity.pdbx_description
1 polymer ?
#
loop_
_entity_poly.entity_id
_entity_poly.type
_entity_poly.pdbx_seq_one_letter_code
_entity_poly.pdbx_strand_id
1 'polypeptide(L)' 'MQRNKRQLTAFGVLVKKTLIEKGMTQVQLAQEVGTSNKYLNLILYGDRSGDKYLQGIARVLDLDPESFKKIA' A
#
# COMPACT_ATOMS: atom_id res chain seq x y z
N MET A 1 -0.44 -26.61 -11.60
CA MET A 1 -0.46 -25.72 -10.41
C MET A 1 -1.36 -24.53 -10.71
N GLN A 2 -2.53 -24.43 -10.09
CA GLN A 2 -3.29 -23.17 -10.12
C GLN A 2 -2.49 -22.14 -9.32
N ARG A 3 -1.98 -21.11 -9.99
CA ARG A 3 -1.31 -19.98 -9.33
C ARG A 3 -2.41 -19.19 -8.63
N ASN A 4 -2.59 -19.42 -7.32
CA ASN A 4 -3.49 -18.62 -6.49
C ASN A 4 -3.23 -17.15 -6.80
N LYS A 5 -4.24 -16.45 -7.34
CA LYS A 5 -4.12 -15.03 -7.66
C LYS A 5 -3.81 -14.31 -6.34
N ARG A 6 -2.69 -13.57 -6.30
CA ARG A 6 -2.36 -12.77 -5.13
C ARG A 6 -3.54 -11.85 -4.84
N GLN A 7 -4.01 -11.88 -3.60
CA GLN A 7 -5.10 -11.02 -3.15
C GLN A 7 -4.50 -9.83 -2.41
N LEU A 8 -5.07 -8.65 -2.61
CA LEU A 8 -4.68 -7.48 -1.84
C LEU A 8 -5.04 -7.72 -0.38
N THR A 9 -4.16 -7.26 0.51
CA THR A 9 -4.50 -7.13 1.93
C THR A 9 -5.58 -6.05 2.09
N ALA A 10 -6.26 -5.99 3.23
CA ALA A 10 -7.21 -4.90 3.46
C ALA A 10 -6.52 -3.53 3.44
N PHE A 11 -5.24 -3.46 3.87
CA PHE A 11 -4.38 -2.30 3.64
C PHE A 11 -4.21 -2.00 2.14
N GLY A 12 -3.87 -3.01 1.34
CA GLY A 12 -3.69 -2.88 -0.10
C GLY A 12 -4.96 -2.38 -0.83
N VAL A 13 -6.13 -2.83 -0.37
CA VAL A 13 -7.43 -2.36 -0.88
C VAL A 13 -7.65 -0.89 -0.53
N LEU A 14 -7.43 -0.50 0.74
CA LEU A 14 -7.58 0.88 1.19
C LEU A 14 -6.69 1.82 0.41
N VAL A 15 -5.40 1.49 0.28
CA VAL A 15 -4.44 2.28 -0.50
C VAL A 15 -4.91 2.48 -1.94
N LYS A 16 -5.33 1.40 -2.62
CA LYS A 16 -5.82 1.53 -4.01
C LYS A 16 -7.07 2.39 -4.12
N LYS A 17 -7.99 2.29 -3.16
CA LYS A 17 -9.19 3.13 -3.13
C LYS A 17 -8.81 4.61 -2.99
N THR A 18 -7.94 4.94 -2.04
CA THR A 18 -7.49 6.32 -1.82
C THR A 18 -6.68 6.87 -3.00
N LEU A 19 -5.88 6.03 -3.66
CA LEU A 19 -5.20 6.40 -4.90
C LEU A 19 -6.19 6.83 -6.00
N ILE A 20 -7.27 6.08 -6.17
CA ILE A 20 -8.34 6.42 -7.12
C ILE A 20 -9.02 7.73 -6.72
N GLU A 21 -9.38 7.88 -5.45
CA GLU A 21 -10.02 9.10 -4.91
C GLU A 21 -9.16 10.35 -5.10
N LYS A 22 -7.84 10.22 -5.01
CA LYS A 22 -6.89 11.32 -5.19
C LYS A 22 -6.40 11.48 -6.64
N GLY A 23 -6.82 10.63 -7.57
CA GLY A 23 -6.29 10.62 -8.94
C GLY A 23 -4.77 10.35 -9.02
N MET A 24 -4.22 9.66 -8.02
CA MET A 24 -2.79 9.39 -7.90
C MET A 24 -2.48 7.95 -8.35
N THR A 25 -1.39 7.78 -9.10
CA THR A 25 -0.93 6.44 -9.50
C THR A 25 -0.08 5.79 -8.41
N GLN A 26 -0.03 4.46 -8.40
CA GLN A 26 0.87 3.72 -7.50
C GLN A 26 2.35 4.05 -7.73
N VAL A 27 2.73 4.43 -8.95
CA VAL A 27 4.11 4.87 -9.28
C VAL A 27 4.42 6.19 -8.61
N GLN A 28 3.51 7.17 -8.67
CA GLN A 28 3.67 8.45 -7.98
C GLN A 28 3.74 8.26 -6.47
N LEU A 29 2.87 7.44 -5.88
CA LEU A 29 2.94 7.11 -4.46
C LEU A 29 4.30 6.50 -4.10
N ALA A 30 4.82 5.59 -4.91
CA ALA A 30 6.13 4.99 -4.65
C ALA A 30 7.26 6.05 -4.68
N GLN A 31 7.21 7.00 -5.62
CA GLN A 31 8.17 8.10 -5.71
C GLN A 31 8.09 9.02 -4.48
N GLU A 32 6.89 9.45 -4.08
CA GLU A 32 6.63 10.29 -2.90
C GLU A 32 7.10 9.62 -1.60
N VAL A 33 6.89 8.31 -1.48
CA VAL A 33 7.31 7.51 -0.33
C VAL A 33 8.82 7.17 -0.35
N GLY A 34 9.50 7.39 -1.48
CA GLY A 34 10.92 7.04 -1.65
C GLY A 34 11.16 5.53 -1.74
N THR A 35 10.27 4.81 -2.42
CA THR A 35 10.37 3.36 -2.65
C THR A 35 10.16 3.01 -4.13
N SER A 36 10.38 1.74 -4.50
CA SER A 36 10.07 1.28 -5.85
C SER A 36 8.62 0.82 -5.95
N ASN A 37 7.99 1.02 -7.11
CA ASN A 37 6.63 0.52 -7.37
C ASN A 37 6.53 -1.00 -7.14
N LYS A 38 7.59 -1.76 -7.47
CA LYS A 38 7.66 -3.19 -7.20
C LYS A 38 7.63 -3.50 -5.71
N TYR A 39 8.40 -2.77 -4.90
CA TYR A 39 8.43 -2.97 -3.44
C TYR A 39 7.09 -2.58 -2.80
N LEU A 40 6.51 -1.46 -3.23
CA LEU A 40 5.18 -1.03 -2.80
C LEU A 40 4.14 -2.12 -3.11
N ASN A 41 4.16 -2.69 -4.32
CA ASN A 41 3.29 -3.80 -4.70
C ASN A 41 3.43 -4.99 -3.72
N LEU A 42 4.65 -5.42 -3.39
CA LEU A 42 4.87 -6.50 -2.41
C LEU A 42 4.25 -6.19 -1.04
N ILE A 43 4.26 -4.93 -0.59
CA ILE A 43 3.62 -4.53 0.66
C ILE A 43 2.09 -4.65 0.55
N LEU A 44 1.48 -4.15 -0.52
CA LEU A 44 0.02 -4.17 -0.71
C LEU A 44 -0.56 -5.58 -0.74
N TYR A 45 0.21 -6.56 -1.23
CA TYR A 45 -0.17 -7.97 -1.27
C TYR A 45 0.31 -8.78 -0.05
N GLY A 46 0.96 -8.15 0.93
CA GLY A 46 1.39 -8.80 2.17
C GLY A 46 2.66 -9.67 2.04
N ASP A 47 3.35 -9.62 0.89
CA ASP A 47 4.63 -10.31 0.69
C ASP A 47 5.78 -9.67 1.50
N ARG A 48 5.58 -8.43 1.98
CA ARG A 48 6.50 -7.66 2.84
C ARG A 48 5.67 -6.89 3.87
N SER A 49 6.14 -6.82 5.13
CA SER A 49 5.50 -5.99 6.17
C SER A 49 5.51 -4.51 5.78
N GLY A 50 6.65 -4.04 5.27
CA GLY A 50 6.78 -2.67 4.80
C GLY A 50 6.80 -1.64 5.92
N ASP A 51 7.10 -2.02 7.16
CA ASP A 51 6.97 -1.19 8.36
C ASP A 51 7.61 0.21 8.22
N LYS A 52 8.78 0.27 7.59
CA LYS A 52 9.48 1.53 7.27
C LYS A 52 8.67 2.48 6.37
N TYR A 53 7.88 1.91 5.45
CA TYR A 53 7.15 2.65 4.43
C TYR A 53 5.68 2.88 4.78
N LEU A 54 5.11 2.13 5.73
CA LEU A 54 3.72 2.29 6.16
C LEU A 54 3.44 3.72 6.63
N GLN A 55 4.32 4.30 7.45
CA GLN A 55 4.17 5.69 7.90
C GLN A 55 4.27 6.70 6.75
N GLY A 56 5.15 6.46 5.77
CA GLY A 56 5.27 7.31 4.59
C GLY A 56 4.02 7.24 3.71
N ILE A 57 3.51 6.03 3.45
CA ILE A 57 2.28 5.81 2.68
C ILE A 57 1.10 6.47 3.39
N ALA A 58 0.98 6.29 4.71
CA ALA A 58 -0.04 6.91 5.53
C ALA A 58 -0.02 8.44 5.38
N ARG A 59 1.17 9.05 5.49
CA ARG A 59 1.35 10.49 5.39
C ARG A 59 1.00 11.04 3.99
N VAL A 60 1.47 10.39 2.93
CA VAL A 60 1.21 10.82 1.54
C VAL A 60 -0.28 10.68 1.19
N LEU A 61 -0.92 9.62 1.67
CA LEU A 61 -2.33 9.36 1.42
C LEU A 61 -3.27 10.03 2.43
N ASP A 62 -2.74 10.74 3.41
CA ASP A 62 -3.52 11.36 4.50
C ASP A 62 -4.45 10.36 5.21
N LEU A 63 -3.87 9.19 5.53
CA LEU A 63 -4.55 8.09 6.20
C LEU A 63 -4.06 8.00 7.64
N ASP A 64 -4.98 7.78 8.57
CA ASP A 64 -4.65 7.58 9.98
C ASP A 64 -3.88 6.25 10.15
N PRO A 65 -2.65 6.27 10.72
CA PRO A 65 -1.87 5.08 11.02
C PRO A 65 -2.60 4.01 11.84
N GLU A 66 -3.55 4.40 12.70
CA GLU A 66 -4.35 3.46 13.48
C GLU A 66 -5.30 2.62 12.63
N SER A 67 -5.72 3.14 11.46
CA SER A 67 -6.51 2.39 10.48
C SER A 67 -5.79 1.12 10.00
N PHE A 68 -4.46 1.10 10.06
CA PHE A 68 -3.64 -0.03 9.60
C PHE A 68 -3.41 -1.09 10.69
N LYS A 69 -3.49 -0.74 11.97
CA LYS A 69 -3.25 -1.66 13.09
C LYS A 69 -4.38 -2.64 13.35
N LYS A 70 -5.61 -2.34 12.91
CA LYS A 70 -6.78 -3.24 13.08
C LYS A 70 -6.81 -4.42 12.11
N ILE A 71 -5.83 -4.53 11.22
CA ILE A 71 -5.83 -5.48 10.08
C ILE A 71 -4.71 -6.53 10.21
N ALA A 72 -3.84 -6.41 11.22
CA ALA A 72 -2.79 -7.37 11.54
C ALA A 72 -3.32 -8.58 12.32
#